data_AF-A0A2P2D497-F1
#
_entry.id   AF-A0A2P2D497-F1
#
_cell.length_a   1.000
_cell.length_b   1.000
_cell.length_c   1.000
_cell.angle_alpha   90.00
_cell.angle_beta   90.00
_cell.angle_gamma   90.00
#
_symmetry.space_group_name_H-M   'P 1'
#
loop_
_entity.id
_entity.type
_entity.pdbx_description
1 polymer ?
#
loop_
_entity_poly.entity_id
_entity_poly.type
_entity_poly.pdbx_seq_one_letter_code
_entity_poly.pdbx_strand_id
1 'polypeptide(L)'
;MKYILPILIFLCVDILQMSASPLFFPTKLKIGHCLSQGGGSKELKEFYTSKLSPEERTKIAENLALQEAKSAYQSLECIRMSGLTKEEKEILLSDHSRHRETKELMFSYYENFLLSDEKTIRLSAFEEKNLRSFLEAKKELLARLHQAEYQSLTEKLLPLSTFQNTYMALFFQHWEFYQTAPDFLKEGLFD
;
A
#
# COMPACT_ATOMS: atom_id res chain seq x y z
N MET A 1 36.17 13.41 6.58
CA MET A 1 34.84 12.99 6.10
C MET A 1 34.90 11.62 5.41
N LYS A 2 35.23 10.52 6.12
CA LYS A 2 35.34 9.17 5.53
C LYS A 2 34.26 8.18 5.99
N TYR A 3 33.44 8.57 6.98
CA TYR A 3 32.38 7.73 7.55
C TYR A 3 30.97 8.06 7.04
N ILE A 4 30.83 9.08 6.19
CA ILE A 4 29.51 9.50 5.66
C ILE A 4 29.03 8.53 4.56
N LEU A 5 29.96 7.98 3.77
CA LEU A 5 29.65 7.08 2.67
C LEU A 5 29.04 5.73 3.11
N PRO A 6 29.57 5.01 4.14
CA PRO A 6 28.94 3.77 4.59
C PRO A 6 27.59 3.99 5.29
N ILE A 7 27.37 5.15 5.93
CA ILE A 7 26.07 5.50 6.55
C ILE A 7 25.00 5.72 5.48
N LEU A 8 25.35 6.40 4.37
CA LEU A 8 24.44 6.59 3.22
C LEU A 8 24.10 5.27 2.52
N ILE A 9 25.06 4.36 2.39
CA ILE A 9 24.81 3.02 1.81
C ILE A 9 23.88 2.20 2.72
N PHE A 10 24.05 2.26 4.04
CA PHE A 10 23.17 1.56 4.99
C PHE A 10 21.74 2.12 4.96
N LEU A 11 21.58 3.45 4.89
CA LEU A 11 20.27 4.10 4.75
C LEU A 11 19.57 3.75 3.43
N CYS A 12 20.31 3.56 2.33
CA CYS A 12 19.73 3.15 1.05
C CYS A 12 19.27 1.67 1.03
N VAL A 13 19.92 0.78 1.77
CA VAL A 13 19.54 -0.64 1.81
C VAL A 13 18.20 -0.86 2.52
N ASP A 14 17.91 -0.08 3.56
CA ASP A 14 16.60 -0.14 4.25
C ASP A 14 15.45 0.39 3.37
N ILE A 15 15.72 1.34 2.46
CA ILE A 15 14.73 1.85 1.50
C ILE A 15 14.45 0.82 0.39
N LEU A 16 15.44 0.00 0.02
CA LEU A 16 15.33 -1.02 -1.04
C LEU A 16 14.43 -2.22 -0.68
N GLN A 17 14.08 -2.41 0.60
CA GLN A 17 13.16 -3.47 1.02
C GLN A 17 11.71 -3.00 1.17
N MET A 18 11.37 -1.81 0.69
CA MET A 18 10.00 -1.30 0.79
C MET A 18 9.11 -1.95 -0.28
N SER A 19 8.46 -3.04 0.11
CA SER A 19 7.34 -3.56 -0.68
C SER A 19 6.09 -2.69 -0.49
N ALA A 20 5.29 -2.59 -1.55
CA ALA A 20 3.93 -2.07 -1.49
C ALA A 20 3.08 -2.83 -0.46
N SER A 21 3.39 -4.11 -0.20
CA SER A 21 2.71 -4.93 0.82
C SER A 21 2.81 -4.27 2.20
N PRO A 22 1.67 -3.97 2.84
CA PRO A 22 1.62 -3.30 4.15
C PRO A 22 2.10 -4.19 5.30
N LEU A 23 2.15 -5.51 5.11
CA LEU A 23 2.69 -6.47 6.09
C LEU A 23 4.13 -6.91 5.78
N PHE A 24 4.81 -6.22 4.86
CA PHE A 24 6.23 -6.42 4.60
C PHE A 24 7.06 -5.31 5.23
N PHE A 25 7.44 -5.49 6.49
CA PHE A 25 8.20 -4.50 7.24
C PHE A 25 9.40 -5.11 7.96
N PRO A 26 10.47 -4.32 8.17
CA PRO A 26 11.65 -4.80 8.87
C PRO A 26 11.33 -5.06 10.34
N THR A 27 11.62 -6.27 10.79
CA THR A 27 11.53 -6.65 12.21
C THR A 27 12.70 -7.53 12.60
N LYS A 28 13.12 -7.45 13.87
CA LYS A 28 14.16 -8.31 14.45
C LYS A 28 13.62 -9.67 14.92
N LEU A 29 12.30 -9.83 14.91
CA LEU A 29 11.63 -11.05 15.32
C LEU A 29 11.84 -12.16 14.28
N LYS A 30 11.82 -13.42 14.72
CA LYS A 30 11.99 -14.60 13.85
C LYS A 30 10.72 -14.97 13.07
N ILE A 31 9.96 -13.95 12.64
CA ILE A 31 8.72 -14.09 11.86
C ILE A 31 8.84 -13.51 10.45
N GLY A 32 10.04 -13.14 10.01
CA GLY A 32 10.24 -12.57 8.66
C GLY A 32 9.70 -13.46 7.53
N HIS A 33 9.62 -14.77 7.74
CA HIS A 33 9.00 -15.72 6.81
C HIS A 33 7.48 -15.59 6.69
N CYS A 34 6.81 -15.01 7.70
CA CYS A 34 5.38 -14.69 7.67
C CYS A 34 5.09 -13.38 6.93
N LEU A 35 6.10 -12.53 6.70
CA LEU A 35 5.92 -11.21 6.11
C LEU A 35 5.98 -11.34 4.58
N SER A 36 4.82 -11.41 3.93
CA SER A 36 4.72 -11.52 2.48
C SER A 36 5.03 -10.20 1.78
N GLN A 37 5.87 -10.24 0.74
CA GLN A 37 6.15 -9.10 -0.15
C GLN A 37 4.97 -8.72 -1.06
N GLY A 38 3.84 -9.43 -0.99
CA GLY A 38 2.74 -9.24 -1.95
C GLY A 38 3.00 -9.93 -3.28
N GLY A 39 1.98 -9.98 -4.14
CA GLY A 39 2.05 -10.67 -5.43
C GLY A 39 2.21 -9.68 -6.58
N GLY A 40 3.30 -9.77 -7.36
CA GLY A 40 3.36 -9.10 -8.66
C GLY A 40 2.52 -9.87 -9.68
N SER A 41 1.35 -9.36 -10.06
CA SER A 41 0.47 -10.03 -11.04
C SER A 41 0.56 -9.40 -12.43
N LYS A 42 0.57 -10.22 -13.48
CA LYS A 42 0.39 -9.76 -14.88
C LYS A 42 -0.97 -9.10 -15.08
N GLU A 43 -1.97 -9.53 -14.30
CA GLU A 43 -3.34 -9.00 -14.24
C GLU A 43 -3.36 -7.51 -13.86
N LEU A 44 -2.40 -7.02 -13.07
CA LEU A 44 -2.31 -5.60 -12.71
C LEU A 44 -2.05 -4.71 -13.94
N LYS A 45 -1.18 -5.14 -14.85
CA LYS A 45 -0.92 -4.39 -16.09
C LYS A 45 -2.15 -4.39 -17.00
N GLU A 46 -2.81 -5.53 -17.11
CA GLU A 46 -4.05 -5.68 -17.87
C GLU A 46 -5.16 -4.79 -17.30
N PHE A 47 -5.31 -4.72 -15.98
CA PHE A 47 -6.29 -3.88 -15.29
C PHE A 47 -6.26 -2.42 -15.76
N TYR A 48 -5.06 -1.85 -15.93
CA TYR A 48 -4.90 -0.44 -16.30
C TYR A 48 -4.86 -0.16 -17.81
N THR A 49 -4.34 -1.08 -18.61
CA THR A 49 -4.00 -0.79 -20.02
C THR A 49 -4.98 -1.35 -21.05
N SER A 50 -5.89 -2.23 -20.65
CA SER A 50 -6.77 -2.94 -21.58
C SER A 50 -8.16 -2.31 -21.72
N LYS A 51 -8.73 -2.39 -22.94
CA LYS A 51 -10.10 -1.97 -23.27
C LYS A 51 -11.14 -2.99 -22.76
N LEU A 52 -11.13 -3.27 -21.45
CA LEU A 52 -12.09 -4.17 -20.83
C LEU A 52 -13.44 -3.48 -20.67
N SER A 53 -14.50 -4.28 -20.77
CA SER A 53 -15.83 -3.87 -20.32
C SER A 53 -15.83 -3.60 -18.80
N PRO A 54 -16.80 -2.81 -18.29
CA PRO A 54 -16.95 -2.61 -16.85
C PRO A 54 -17.03 -3.93 -16.05
N GLU A 55 -17.77 -4.91 -16.56
CA GLU A 55 -17.97 -6.22 -15.92
C GLU A 55 -16.67 -7.04 -15.82
N GLU A 56 -15.91 -7.13 -16.92
CA GLU A 56 -14.62 -7.81 -16.93
C GLU A 56 -13.63 -7.13 -15.99
N ARG A 57 -13.67 -5.80 -15.92
CA ARG A 57 -12.79 -5.03 -15.03
C ARG A 57 -13.14 -5.23 -13.56
N THR A 58 -14.42 -5.23 -13.21
CA THR A 58 -14.88 -5.58 -11.86
C THR A 58 -14.35 -6.95 -11.46
N LYS A 59 -14.43 -7.94 -12.35
CA LYS A 59 -13.91 -9.28 -12.09
C LYS A 59 -12.39 -9.30 -11.89
N ILE A 60 -11.62 -8.52 -12.65
CA ILE A 60 -10.16 -8.41 -12.43
C ILE A 60 -9.86 -7.71 -11.11
N ALA A 61 -10.55 -6.60 -10.78
CA ALA A 61 -10.39 -5.92 -9.49
C ALA A 61 -10.69 -6.86 -8.31
N GLU A 62 -11.77 -7.65 -8.40
CA GLU A 62 -12.14 -8.65 -7.40
C GLU A 62 -11.05 -9.72 -7.24
N ASN A 63 -10.50 -10.22 -8.35
CA ASN A 63 -9.43 -11.21 -8.32
C ASN A 63 -8.14 -10.64 -7.71
N LEU A 64 -7.71 -9.45 -8.12
CA LEU A 64 -6.55 -8.76 -7.57
C LEU A 64 -6.74 -8.48 -6.07
N ALA A 65 -7.90 -7.96 -5.69
CA ALA A 65 -8.24 -7.70 -4.30
C ALA A 65 -8.25 -8.97 -3.46
N LEU A 66 -8.74 -10.08 -4.01
CA LEU A 66 -8.73 -11.38 -3.34
C LEU A 66 -7.31 -11.91 -3.16
N GLN A 67 -6.43 -11.75 -4.15
CA GLN A 67 -5.03 -12.17 -4.06
C GLN A 67 -4.29 -11.39 -2.97
N GLU A 68 -4.40 -10.06 -2.96
CA GLU A 68 -3.80 -9.20 -1.93
C GLU A 68 -4.38 -9.50 -0.54
N ALA A 69 -5.70 -9.63 -0.43
CA ALA A 69 -6.35 -10.00 0.82
C ALA A 69 -5.89 -11.35 1.36
N LYS A 70 -5.74 -12.36 0.51
CA LYS A 70 -5.23 -13.68 0.92
C LYS A 70 -3.79 -13.60 1.40
N SER A 71 -2.94 -12.87 0.68
CA SER A 71 -1.54 -12.65 1.06
C SER A 71 -1.44 -11.99 2.45
N ALA A 72 -2.24 -10.94 2.68
CA ALA A 72 -2.29 -10.25 3.96
C ALA A 72 -2.84 -11.15 5.08
N TYR A 73 -3.95 -11.84 4.83
CA TYR A 73 -4.58 -12.74 5.78
C TYR A 73 -3.66 -13.88 6.19
N GLN A 74 -2.98 -14.52 5.24
CA GLN A 74 -2.01 -15.59 5.49
C GLN A 74 -0.82 -15.10 6.32
N SER A 75 -0.34 -13.88 6.04
CA SER A 75 0.74 -13.26 6.82
C SER A 75 0.32 -13.06 8.28
N LEU A 76 -0.86 -12.48 8.51
CA LEU A 76 -1.41 -12.26 9.85
C LEU A 76 -1.70 -13.57 10.59
N GLU A 77 -2.22 -14.58 9.88
CA GLU A 77 -2.45 -15.91 10.44
C GLU A 77 -1.14 -16.58 10.86
N CYS A 78 -0.11 -16.53 10.00
CA CYS A 78 1.23 -17.04 10.31
C CYS A 78 1.82 -16.38 11.56
N ILE A 79 1.78 -15.04 11.63
CA ILE A 79 2.21 -14.28 12.81
C ILE A 79 1.47 -14.74 14.07
N ARG A 80 0.14 -14.89 13.98
CA ARG A 80 -0.69 -15.33 15.10
C ARG A 80 -0.32 -16.75 15.57
N MET A 81 -0.04 -17.65 14.63
CA MET A 81 0.35 -19.03 14.90
C MET A 81 1.81 -19.18 15.35
N SER A 82 2.62 -18.12 15.25
CA SER A 82 4.03 -18.11 15.65
C SER A 82 4.23 -18.21 17.17
N GLY A 83 3.18 -18.00 17.97
CA GLY A 83 3.25 -18.12 19.43
C GLY A 83 4.13 -17.07 20.10
N LEU A 84 4.15 -15.84 19.57
CA LEU A 84 4.96 -14.74 20.10
C LEU A 84 4.66 -14.47 21.58
N THR A 85 5.71 -14.18 22.36
CA THR A 85 5.52 -13.70 23.73
C THR A 85 4.88 -12.31 23.76
N LYS A 86 4.46 -11.86 24.94
CA LYS A 86 3.90 -10.51 25.10
C LYS A 86 4.92 -9.45 24.70
N GLU A 87 6.17 -9.61 25.08
CA GLU A 87 7.27 -8.70 24.76
C GLU A 87 7.57 -8.69 23.26
N GLU A 88 7.59 -9.87 22.62
CA GLU A 88 7.76 -9.96 21.16
C GLU A 88 6.58 -9.31 20.41
N LYS A 89 5.36 -9.46 20.92
CA LYS A 89 4.18 -8.80 20.36
C LYS A 89 4.26 -7.27 20.49
N GLU A 90 4.76 -6.74 21.60
CA GLU A 90 5.00 -5.30 21.76
C GLU A 90 6.05 -4.79 20.76
N ILE A 91 7.14 -5.54 20.54
CA ILE A 91 8.14 -5.22 19.51
C ILE A 91 7.49 -5.21 18.12
N LEU A 92 6.69 -6.23 17.80
CA LEU A 92 6.01 -6.35 16.52
C LEU A 92 5.10 -5.15 16.23
N LEU A 93 4.30 -4.76 17.22
CA LEU A 93 3.38 -3.64 17.09
C LEU A 93 4.12 -2.31 16.92
N SER A 94 5.28 -2.16 17.58
CA SER A 94 6.15 -1.00 17.42
C SER A 94 6.80 -0.95 16.02
N ASP A 95 7.30 -2.09 15.54
CA ASP A 95 7.87 -2.22 14.20
C ASP A 95 6.82 -1.93 13.11
N HIS A 96 5.60 -2.45 13.25
CA HIS A 96 4.46 -2.18 12.35
C HIS A 96 4.05 -0.71 12.38
N SER A 97 3.96 -0.09 13.56
CA SER A 97 3.63 1.34 13.70
C SER A 97 4.67 2.24 13.03
N ARG A 98 5.96 1.96 13.22
CA ARG A 98 7.05 2.69 12.54
C ARG A 98 6.99 2.52 11.02
N HIS A 99 6.65 1.33 10.54
CA HIS A 99 6.47 1.11 9.10
C HIS A 99 5.32 1.93 8.54
N ARG A 100 4.19 1.99 9.25
CA ARG A 100 3.05 2.84 8.89
C ARG A 100 3.46 4.31 8.83
N GLU A 101 4.13 4.84 9.85
CA GLU A 101 4.59 6.23 9.87
C GLU A 101 5.50 6.55 8.68
N THR A 102 6.38 5.60 8.31
CA THR A 102 7.25 5.74 7.14
C THR A 102 6.42 5.81 5.85
N LYS A 103 5.41 4.94 5.69
CA LYS A 103 4.51 4.96 4.53
C LYS A 103 3.66 6.23 4.47
N GLU A 104 3.16 6.73 5.60
CA GLU A 104 2.42 7.99 5.68
C GLU A 104 3.31 9.18 5.26
N LEU A 105 4.57 9.21 5.71
CA LEU A 105 5.52 10.24 5.32
C LEU A 105 5.81 10.19 3.82
N MET A 106 6.07 9.01 3.26
CA MET A 106 6.27 8.86 1.80
C MET A 106 5.04 9.28 1.01
N PHE A 107 3.84 8.89 1.47
CA PHE A 107 2.60 9.32 0.84
C PHE A 107 2.44 10.84 0.89
N SER A 108 2.83 11.49 1.99
CA SER A 108 2.79 12.96 2.07
C SER A 108 3.75 13.63 1.07
N TYR A 109 4.93 13.07 0.83
CA TYR A 109 5.84 13.57 -0.21
C TYR A 109 5.26 13.39 -1.61
N TYR A 110 4.65 12.24 -1.88
CA TYR A 110 3.96 11.97 -3.14
C TYR A 110 2.77 12.92 -3.36
N GLU A 111 1.93 13.11 -2.33
CA GLU A 111 0.81 14.06 -2.32
C GLU A 111 1.29 15.48 -2.60
N ASN A 112 2.33 15.96 -1.91
CA ASN A 112 2.91 17.28 -2.13
C ASN A 112 3.51 17.43 -3.53
N PHE A 113 4.13 16.38 -4.07
CA PHE A 113 4.67 16.39 -5.43
C PHE A 113 3.55 16.54 -6.46
N LEU A 114 2.48 15.75 -6.37
CA LEU A 114 1.35 15.82 -7.28
C LEU A 114 0.55 17.12 -7.16
N LEU A 115 0.47 17.69 -5.96
CA LEU A 115 -0.20 18.96 -5.68
C LEU A 115 0.71 20.19 -5.81
N SER A 116 1.95 20.02 -6.25
CA SER A 116 2.88 21.14 -6.47
C SER A 116 2.38 22.05 -7.59
N ASP A 117 2.70 23.34 -7.48
CA ASP A 117 2.33 24.35 -8.49
C ASP A 117 2.73 23.95 -9.91
N GLU A 118 3.89 23.29 -10.07
CA GLU A 118 4.38 22.81 -11.36
C GLU A 118 3.43 21.77 -11.99
N LYS A 119 2.84 20.89 -11.17
CA LYS A 119 1.93 19.83 -11.62
C LYS A 119 0.49 20.35 -11.73
N THR A 120 0.06 21.21 -10.81
CA THR A 120 -1.32 21.70 -10.75
C THR A 120 -1.61 22.83 -11.73
N ILE A 121 -0.61 23.63 -12.14
CA ILE A 121 -0.81 24.72 -13.13
C ILE A 121 -1.31 24.21 -14.50
N ARG A 122 -1.06 22.93 -14.80
CA ARG A 122 -1.50 22.28 -16.04
C ARG A 122 -2.91 21.67 -15.92
N LEU A 123 -3.47 21.63 -14.72
CA LEU A 123 -4.77 21.06 -14.44
C LEU A 123 -5.86 22.12 -14.60
N SER A 124 -6.97 21.72 -15.22
CA SER A 124 -8.23 22.43 -15.05
C SER A 124 -8.72 22.31 -13.60
N ALA A 125 -9.62 23.22 -13.19
CA ALA A 125 -10.23 23.17 -11.87
C ALA A 125 -10.96 21.83 -11.59
N PHE A 126 -11.48 21.17 -12.63
CA PHE A 126 -12.10 19.85 -12.52
C PHE A 126 -11.06 18.76 -12.25
N GLU A 127 -9.95 18.76 -12.99
CA GLU A 127 -8.87 17.78 -12.83
C GLU A 127 -8.16 17.94 -11.48
N GLU A 128 -7.93 19.17 -11.03
CA GLU A 128 -7.36 19.44 -9.70
C GLU A 128 -8.27 18.92 -8.59
N LYS A 129 -9.59 19.16 -8.70
CA LYS A 129 -10.57 18.62 -7.74
C LYS A 129 -10.53 17.09 -7.71
N ASN A 130 -10.52 16.44 -8.88
CA ASN A 130 -10.45 14.98 -8.97
C ASN A 130 -9.17 14.43 -8.37
N LEU A 131 -8.02 15.07 -8.60
CA LEU A 131 -6.74 14.69 -8.00
C LEU A 131 -6.80 14.78 -6.47
N ARG A 132 -7.33 15.88 -5.91
CA ARG A 132 -7.49 16.03 -4.46
C ARG A 132 -8.40 14.96 -3.87
N SER A 133 -9.56 14.71 -4.48
CA SER A 133 -10.48 13.66 -4.05
C SER A 133 -9.87 12.25 -4.14
N PHE A 134 -9.06 11.97 -5.17
CA PHE A 134 -8.32 10.72 -5.29
C PHE A 134 -7.33 10.53 -4.13
N LEU A 135 -6.53 11.55 -3.84
CA LEU A 135 -5.51 11.51 -2.78
C LEU A 135 -6.15 11.35 -1.40
N GLU A 136 -7.23 12.09 -1.12
CA GLU A 136 -7.96 12.00 0.14
C GLU A 136 -8.58 10.60 0.34
N ALA A 137 -9.25 10.06 -0.67
CA ALA A 137 -9.82 8.71 -0.61
C ALA A 137 -8.74 7.64 -0.46
N LYS A 138 -7.61 7.76 -1.17
CA LYS A 138 -6.47 6.83 -1.04
C LYS A 138 -5.92 6.84 0.38
N LYS A 139 -5.74 8.02 0.98
CA LYS A 139 -5.29 8.18 2.37
C LYS A 139 -6.25 7.52 3.35
N GLU A 140 -7.56 7.73 3.19
CA GLU A 140 -8.57 7.12 4.03
C GLU A 140 -8.58 5.59 3.93
N LEU A 141 -8.55 5.05 2.71
CA LEU A 141 -8.57 3.61 2.47
C LEU A 141 -7.32 2.91 3.02
N LEU A 142 -6.14 3.54 2.88
CA LEU A 142 -4.90 3.04 3.48
C LEU A 142 -4.97 3.07 5.02
N ALA A 143 -5.53 4.13 5.61
CA ALA A 143 -5.73 4.19 7.05
C ALA A 143 -6.66 3.08 7.57
N ARG A 144 -7.75 2.79 6.85
CA ARG A 144 -8.67 1.68 7.16
C ARG A 144 -7.97 0.32 7.08
N LEU A 145 -7.14 0.10 6.05
CA LEU A 145 -6.36 -1.13 5.89
C LEU A 145 -5.39 -1.32 7.06
N HIS A 146 -4.64 -0.27 7.42
CA HIS A 146 -3.72 -0.30 8.56
C HIS A 146 -4.42 -0.53 9.89
N GLN A 147 -5.61 0.06 10.09
CA GLN A 147 -6.40 -0.20 11.28
C GLN A 147 -6.82 -1.68 11.37
N ALA A 148 -7.23 -2.27 10.25
CA ALA A 148 -7.61 -3.69 10.19
C ALA A 148 -6.43 -4.63 10.48
N GLU A 149 -5.25 -4.30 9.96
CA GLU A 149 -4.00 -5.02 10.26
C GLU A 149 -3.64 -4.92 11.73
N TYR A 150 -3.64 -3.70 12.27
CA TYR A 150 -3.29 -3.46 13.67
C TYR A 150 -4.23 -4.22 14.61
N GLN A 151 -5.54 -4.17 14.37
CA GLN A 151 -6.54 -4.96 15.10
C GLN A 151 -6.29 -6.47 15.00
N SER A 152 -5.86 -6.95 13.82
CA SER A 152 -5.54 -8.36 13.60
C SER A 152 -4.28 -8.81 14.31
N LEU A 153 -3.31 -7.90 14.49
CA LEU A 153 -2.10 -8.12 15.27
C LEU A 153 -2.38 -8.06 16.78
N THR A 154 -3.24 -7.16 17.25
CA THR A 154 -3.48 -6.94 18.68
C THR A 154 -4.53 -7.87 19.28
N GLU A 155 -5.67 -8.04 18.63
CA GLU A 155 -6.85 -8.67 19.20
C GLU A 155 -7.12 -10.03 18.54
N LYS A 156 -7.81 -10.00 17.40
CA LYS A 156 -8.28 -11.17 16.66
C LYS A 156 -8.08 -10.95 15.19
N LEU A 157 -7.71 -12.01 14.48
CA LEU A 157 -7.64 -11.99 13.03
C LEU A 157 -9.02 -11.63 12.45
N LEU A 158 -9.07 -10.50 11.75
CA LEU A 158 -10.30 -10.06 11.09
C LEU A 158 -10.63 -10.95 9.89
N PRO A 159 -11.91 -11.04 9.47
CA PRO A 159 -12.30 -11.82 8.31
C PRO A 159 -11.57 -11.39 7.03
N LEU A 160 -11.28 -12.35 6.15
CA LEU A 160 -10.67 -12.10 4.83
C LEU A 160 -11.41 -11.01 4.03
N SER A 161 -12.74 -10.98 4.11
CA SER A 161 -13.59 -10.02 3.43
C SER A 161 -13.32 -8.57 3.84
N THR A 162 -12.85 -8.32 5.08
CA THR A 162 -12.46 -6.98 5.52
C THR A 162 -11.32 -6.44 4.66
N PHE A 163 -10.28 -7.26 4.45
CA PHE A 163 -9.13 -6.90 3.61
C PHE A 163 -9.53 -6.82 2.14
N GLN A 164 -10.27 -7.82 1.63
CA GLN A 164 -10.72 -7.87 0.24
C GLN A 164 -11.53 -6.64 -0.14
N ASN A 165 -12.49 -6.23 0.68
CA ASN A 165 -13.32 -5.05 0.40
C ASN A 165 -12.47 -3.78 0.35
N THR A 166 -11.45 -3.67 1.19
CA THR A 166 -10.57 -2.49 1.24
C THR A 166 -9.65 -2.44 0.02
N TYR A 167 -9.04 -3.57 -0.36
CA TYR A 167 -8.25 -3.67 -1.58
C TYR A 167 -9.08 -3.41 -2.84
N MET A 168 -10.31 -3.94 -2.89
CA MET A 168 -11.22 -3.71 -4.01
C MET A 168 -11.56 -2.22 -4.16
N ALA A 169 -11.84 -1.53 -3.05
CA ALA A 169 -12.05 -0.09 -3.05
C ALA A 169 -10.81 0.68 -3.51
N LEU A 170 -9.60 0.27 -3.08
CA LEU A 170 -8.35 0.87 -3.54
C LEU A 170 -8.16 0.71 -5.06
N PHE A 171 -8.42 -0.48 -5.61
CA PHE A 171 -8.31 -0.73 -7.05
C PHE A 171 -9.32 0.09 -7.86
N PHE A 172 -10.58 0.16 -7.43
CA PHE A 172 -11.58 0.97 -8.12
C PHE A 172 -11.27 2.46 -8.06
N GLN A 173 -10.92 2.99 -6.87
CA GLN A 173 -10.56 4.39 -6.72
C GLN A 173 -9.38 4.77 -7.62
N HIS A 174 -8.36 3.91 -7.67
CA HIS A 174 -7.19 4.14 -8.52
C HIS A 174 -7.52 4.06 -10.01
N TRP A 175 -8.41 3.14 -10.39
CA TRP A 175 -8.87 3.03 -11.77
C TRP A 175 -9.69 4.24 -12.22
N GLU A 176 -10.67 4.66 -11.43
CA GLU A 176 -11.52 5.82 -11.72
C GLU A 176 -10.69 7.08 -11.91
N PHE A 177 -9.67 7.27 -11.05
CA PHE A 177 -8.71 8.35 -11.22
C PHE A 177 -7.89 8.15 -12.50
N TYR A 178 -7.34 6.96 -12.74
CA TYR A 178 -6.54 6.68 -13.94
C TYR A 178 -7.29 6.97 -15.25
N GLN A 179 -8.61 6.77 -15.30
CA GLN A 179 -9.41 7.08 -16.49
C GLN A 179 -9.59 8.57 -16.76
N THR A 180 -9.63 9.37 -15.71
CA THR A 180 -9.91 10.80 -15.79
C THR A 180 -8.65 11.66 -15.67
N ALA A 181 -7.55 11.07 -15.22
CA ALA A 181 -6.27 11.75 -15.10
C ALA A 181 -5.72 12.16 -16.48
N PRO A 182 -5.09 13.33 -16.58
CA PRO A 182 -4.21 13.69 -17.68
C PRO A 182 -3.06 12.69 -17.87
N ASP A 183 -2.60 12.50 -19.11
CA ASP A 183 -1.56 11.51 -19.42
C ASP A 183 -0.24 11.78 -18.68
N PHE A 184 0.13 13.05 -18.47
CA PHE A 184 1.33 13.42 -17.70
C PHE A 184 1.26 13.03 -16.22
N LEU A 185 0.06 12.80 -15.67
CA LEU A 185 -0.12 12.26 -14.33
C LEU A 185 -0.12 10.72 -14.34
N LYS A 186 -0.59 10.09 -15.43
CA LYS A 186 -0.57 8.62 -15.59
C LYS A 186 0.83 8.04 -15.62
N GLU A 187 1.77 8.74 -16.23
CA GLU A 187 3.18 8.32 -16.26
C GLU A 187 3.77 8.20 -14.85
N GLY A 188 3.35 9.05 -13.90
CA GLY A 188 3.78 8.99 -12.49
C GLY A 188 2.87 8.17 -11.56
N LEU A 189 1.89 7.42 -12.09
CA LEU A 189 1.00 6.56 -11.30
C LEU A 189 1.52 5.11 -11.17
N PHE A 190 2.49 4.72 -12.00
CA PHE A 190 3.08 3.37 -12.01
C PHE A 190 4.50 3.29 -11.45
N ASP A 191 5.12 4.45 -11.19
CA ASP A 191 6.42 4.61 -10.53
C ASP A 191 6.22 4.77 -9.00
#